data_AF-I4DR81-F1
#
_entry.id   AF-I4DR81-F1
#
_cell.length_a   1.000
_cell.length_b   1.000
_cell.length_c   1.000
_cell.angle_alpha   90.00
_cell.angle_beta   90.00
_cell.angle_gamma   90.00
#
_symmetry.space_group_name_H-M   'P 1'
#
loop_
_entity.id
_entity.type
_entity.pdbx_description
1 polymer ?
#
loop_
_entity_poly.entity_id
_entity_poly.type
_entity_poly.pdbx_seq_one_letter_code
_entity_poly.pdbx_strand_id
1 'polypeptide(L)'
;TAQDIRTLTFARLVELTAQREAAASTSATRSAQSDAAAGLRVFIRNFGDEKVASEPLIYMSTMVSDGGDSEVPIDESERVMFLVPGLEGCAAALEPLCRRLRLAVCALQLGIEHRDLSLDGMVDRLHQVTSPPRYHSKIILF
;
A
#
# COMPACT_ATOMS: atom_id res chain seq x y z
N THR A 1 0.69 -28.80 16.94
CA THR A 1 -0.55 -29.61 16.97
C THR A 1 -1.05 -29.72 18.41
N ALA A 2 -2.29 -30.18 18.67
CA ALA A 2 -2.81 -30.30 20.04
C ALA A 2 -2.00 -31.25 20.96
N GLN A 3 -1.13 -32.08 20.39
CA GLN A 3 -0.17 -32.91 21.13
C GLN A 3 0.94 -32.09 21.81
N ASP A 4 1.33 -30.95 21.25
CA ASP A 4 2.44 -30.13 21.77
C ASP A 4 2.09 -29.41 23.08
N ILE A 5 0.80 -29.19 23.35
CA ILE A 5 0.33 -28.54 24.59
C ILE A 5 0.42 -29.50 25.79
N ARG A 6 0.25 -30.80 25.58
CA ARG A 6 0.22 -31.80 26.67
C ARG A 6 1.61 -32.15 27.22
N THR A 7 2.67 -31.78 26.51
CA THR A 7 4.08 -32.00 26.91
C THR A 7 4.72 -30.76 27.54
N LEU A 8 3.97 -29.66 27.70
CA LEU A 8 4.41 -28.46 28.39
C LEU A 8 4.43 -28.69 29.91
N THR A 9 5.56 -29.18 30.40
CA THR A 9 5.89 -29.16 31.83
C THR A 9 6.56 -27.84 32.19
N PHE A 10 6.53 -27.47 33.47
CA PHE A 10 7.19 -26.24 33.96
C PHE A 10 8.69 -26.22 33.60
N ALA A 11 9.37 -27.38 33.67
CA ALA A 11 10.76 -27.52 33.25
C ALA A 11 10.96 -27.20 31.77
N ARG A 12 10.05 -27.67 30.89
CA ARG A 12 10.14 -27.41 29.45
C ARG A 12 9.83 -25.96 29.10
N LEU A 13 8.91 -25.31 29.83
CA LEU A 13 8.64 -23.89 29.69
C LEU A 13 9.84 -23.03 30.09
N VAL A 14 10.53 -23.38 31.18
CA VAL A 14 11.76 -22.70 31.62
C VAL A 14 12.87 -22.87 30.57
N GLU A 15 13.04 -24.08 30.03
CA GLU A 15 14.03 -24.36 28.99
C GLU A 15 13.75 -23.58 27.69
N LEU A 16 12.48 -23.54 27.24
CA LEU A 16 12.07 -22.74 26.08
C LEU A 16 12.27 -21.24 26.30
N THR A 17 12.08 -20.77 27.53
CA THR A 17 12.31 -19.37 27.91
C THR A 17 13.80 -19.05 27.88
N ALA A 18 14.65 -19.90 28.47
CA ALA A 18 16.10 -19.75 28.45
C ALA A 18 16.68 -19.80 27.02
N GLN A 19 16.16 -20.69 26.17
CA GLN A 19 16.55 -20.74 24.75
C GLN A 19 16.15 -19.47 23.99
N ARG A 20 14.96 -18.91 24.27
CA ARG A 20 14.55 -17.62 23.70
C ARG A 20 15.40 -16.46 24.20
N GLU A 21 15.76 -16.43 25.47
CA GLU A 21 16.62 -15.39 26.06
C GLU A 21 18.06 -15.46 25.52
N ALA A 22 18.60 -16.67 25.32
CA ALA A 22 19.90 -16.87 24.71
C ALA A 22 19.93 -16.48 23.22
N ALA A 23 18.86 -16.79 22.47
CA ALA A 23 18.70 -16.35 21.08
C ALA A 23 18.48 -14.83 20.98
N ALA A 24 17.79 -14.22 21.96
CA ALA A 24 17.62 -12.79 22.06
C ALA A 24 18.92 -12.06 22.46
N SER A 25 19.79 -12.70 23.25
CA SER A 25 21.08 -12.14 23.68
C SER A 25 22.16 -12.16 22.59
N THR A 26 21.99 -13.01 21.57
CA THR A 26 22.88 -13.10 20.39
C THR A 26 22.34 -12.35 19.18
N SER A 27 21.07 -11.93 19.20
CA SER A 27 20.45 -11.11 18.17
C SER A 27 20.39 -9.65 18.59
N ALA A 28 21.22 -8.85 17.92
CA ALA A 28 21.21 -7.40 17.86
C ALA A 28 22.04 -6.69 18.96
N THR A 29 23.28 -6.41 18.60
CA THR A 29 23.69 -5.02 18.39
C THR A 29 22.55 -4.28 17.68
N ARG A 30 21.54 -3.82 18.44
CA ARG A 30 20.71 -2.72 17.98
C ARG A 30 21.67 -1.56 17.96
N SER A 31 22.26 -1.30 16.78
CA SER A 31 22.81 0.01 16.52
C SER A 31 21.73 0.99 16.98
N ALA A 32 22.11 1.94 17.82
CA ALA A 32 21.25 3.05 18.15
C ALA A 32 20.97 3.77 16.83
N GLN A 33 19.98 3.30 16.09
CA GLN A 33 19.55 3.88 14.83
C GLN A 33 19.02 5.23 15.24
N SER A 34 19.82 6.26 14.94
CA SER A 34 19.46 7.64 15.21
C SER A 34 18.04 7.90 14.72
N ASP A 35 17.28 8.58 15.58
CA ASP A 35 15.92 9.04 15.31
C ASP A 35 15.85 9.82 13.98
N ALA A 36 16.98 10.42 13.58
CA ALA A 36 17.19 11.09 12.29
C ALA A 36 16.86 10.23 11.06
N ALA A 37 17.02 8.90 11.13
CA ALA A 37 16.71 8.01 10.01
C ALA A 37 15.28 7.43 10.06
N ALA A 38 14.51 7.71 11.11
CA ALA A 38 13.13 7.20 11.22
C ALA A 38 12.23 7.78 10.13
N GLY A 39 12.31 9.08 9.87
CA GLY A 39 11.56 9.75 8.81
C GLY A 39 11.87 9.18 7.42
N LEU A 40 13.16 8.98 7.11
CA LEU A 40 13.58 8.38 5.84
C LEU A 40 13.08 6.94 5.69
N ARG A 41 13.08 6.13 6.75
CA ARG A 41 12.53 4.76 6.71
C ARG A 41 11.03 4.75 6.45
N VAL A 42 10.28 5.69 7.02
CA VAL A 42 8.85 5.86 6.75
C VAL A 42 8.64 6.25 5.28
N PHE A 43 9.44 7.18 4.78
CA PHE A 43 9.40 7.62 3.39
C PHE A 43 9.68 6.47 2.41
N ILE A 44 10.76 5.72 2.63
CA ILE A 44 11.14 4.56 1.81
C ILE A 44 10.06 3.47 1.86
N ARG A 45 9.46 3.22 3.03
CA ARG A 45 8.40 2.22 3.17
C ARG A 45 7.14 2.57 2.39
N ASN A 46 6.89 3.86 2.17
CA ASN A 46 5.70 4.33 1.47
C ASN A 46 5.87 4.35 -0.05
N PHE A 47 7.11 4.41 -0.56
CA PHE A 47 7.38 4.24 -1.98
C PHE A 47 7.32 2.75 -2.32
N GLY A 48 6.23 2.34 -2.96
CA GLY A 48 6.06 0.99 -3.50
C GLY A 48 6.97 0.73 -4.71
N ASP A 49 6.44 0.13 -5.77
CA ASP A 49 7.19 -0.01 -7.01
C ASP A 49 7.43 1.37 -7.65
N GLU A 50 8.70 1.74 -7.80
CA GLU A 50 9.13 3.01 -8.39
C GLU A 50 8.61 3.15 -9.84
N LYS A 51 8.44 2.03 -10.56
CA LYS A 51 7.98 2.05 -11.95
C LYS A 51 6.58 2.63 -12.09
N VAL A 52 5.71 2.40 -11.12
CA VAL A 52 4.35 2.92 -11.13
C VAL A 52 4.26 4.27 -10.42
N ALA A 53 5.30 4.74 -9.73
CA ALA A 53 5.25 5.99 -8.95
C ALA A 53 4.96 7.24 -9.81
N SER A 54 5.24 7.19 -11.11
CA SER A 54 4.92 8.26 -12.07
C SER A 54 3.62 8.06 -12.83
N GLU A 55 3.00 6.87 -12.76
CA GLU A 55 1.82 6.54 -13.56
C GLU A 55 0.58 7.26 -13.04
N PRO A 56 -0.17 7.98 -13.89
CA PRO A 56 -1.24 8.85 -13.39
C PRO A 56 -2.48 8.09 -12.88
N LEU A 57 -2.61 6.82 -13.28
CA LEU A 57 -3.71 5.94 -12.92
C LEU A 57 -3.15 4.54 -12.60
N ILE A 58 -3.40 4.05 -11.40
CA ILE A 58 -2.94 2.73 -10.96
C ILE A 58 -4.12 1.87 -10.52
N TYR A 59 -4.20 0.65 -11.05
CA TYR A 59 -5.14 -0.35 -10.59
C TYR A 59 -4.68 -0.90 -9.25
N MET A 60 -5.53 -0.78 -8.23
CA MET A 60 -5.18 -1.21 -6.89
C MET A 60 -5.61 -2.66 -6.67
N SER A 61 -4.76 -3.44 -6.00
CA SER A 61 -5.17 -4.76 -5.52
C SER A 61 -6.32 -4.64 -4.50
N THR A 62 -7.40 -5.38 -4.73
CA THR A 62 -8.62 -5.42 -3.91
C THR A 62 -9.06 -6.86 -3.67
N MET A 63 -10.24 -7.07 -3.07
CA MET A 63 -10.81 -8.42 -2.96
C MET A 63 -11.37 -8.96 -4.29
N VAL A 64 -11.49 -8.10 -5.32
CA VAL A 64 -12.11 -8.43 -6.61
C VAL A 64 -11.15 -8.30 -7.80
N SER A 65 -9.97 -7.72 -7.59
CA SER A 65 -8.96 -7.44 -8.62
C SER A 65 -7.56 -7.59 -8.01
N ASP A 66 -6.61 -8.13 -8.77
CA ASP A 66 -5.24 -8.37 -8.31
C ASP A 66 -4.34 -7.14 -8.48
N GLY A 67 -4.78 -6.13 -9.25
CA GLY A 67 -4.09 -4.87 -9.48
C GLY A 67 -2.81 -5.00 -10.30
N GLY A 68 -2.62 -6.10 -11.03
CA GLY A 68 -1.45 -6.31 -11.87
C GLY A 68 -1.58 -5.74 -13.29
N ASP A 69 -0.45 -5.69 -14.01
CA ASP A 69 -0.39 -5.23 -15.42
C ASP A 69 -1.20 -6.09 -16.41
N SER A 70 -1.68 -7.26 -15.97
CA SER A 70 -2.49 -8.18 -16.76
C SER A 70 -4.00 -7.95 -16.58
N GLU A 71 -4.42 -6.95 -15.81
CA GLU A 71 -5.84 -6.65 -15.63
C GLU A 71 -6.48 -6.19 -16.94
N VAL A 72 -7.62 -6.82 -17.25
CA VAL A 72 -8.47 -6.41 -18.37
C VAL A 72 -8.94 -4.99 -18.09
N PRO A 73 -8.92 -4.08 -19.08
CA PRO A 73 -9.43 -2.72 -18.88
C PRO A 73 -10.85 -2.79 -18.31
N ILE A 74 -11.09 -2.02 -17.24
CA ILE A 74 -12.38 -1.98 -16.56
C ILE A 74 -13.51 -1.84 -17.58
N ASP A 75 -14.48 -2.75 -17.48
CA ASP A 75 -15.70 -2.69 -18.26
C ASP A 75 -16.53 -1.46 -17.87
N GLU A 76 -17.18 -0.83 -18.85
CA GLU A 76 -17.98 0.38 -18.64
C GLU A 76 -19.14 0.16 -17.65
N SER A 77 -19.55 -1.11 -17.45
CA SER A 77 -20.59 -1.49 -16.51
C SER A 77 -20.12 -1.62 -15.06
N GLU A 78 -18.81 -1.67 -14.81
CA GLU A 78 -18.25 -1.92 -13.49
C GLU A 78 -18.18 -0.64 -12.64
N ARG A 79 -18.47 -0.79 -11.34
CA ARG A 79 -18.35 0.32 -10.39
C ARG A 79 -16.90 0.44 -9.92
N VAL A 80 -16.27 1.54 -10.31
CA VAL A 80 -14.91 1.89 -9.92
C VAL A 80 -14.94 3.00 -8.87
N MET A 81 -14.07 2.87 -7.88
CA MET A 81 -13.77 3.93 -6.95
C MET A 81 -12.40 4.53 -7.27
N PHE A 82 -12.33 5.86 -7.33
CA PHE A 82 -11.08 6.57 -7.54
C PHE A 82 -10.59 7.13 -6.21
N LEU A 83 -9.36 6.84 -5.85
CA LEU A 83 -8.70 7.36 -4.66
C LEU A 83 -7.59 8.31 -5.05
N VAL A 84 -7.43 9.41 -4.32
CA VAL A 84 -6.34 10.37 -4.54
C VAL A 84 -5.42 10.32 -3.32
N PRO A 85 -4.13 9.95 -3.46
CA PRO A 85 -3.18 10.06 -2.37
C PRO A 85 -3.07 11.50 -1.86
N GLY A 86 -2.79 11.66 -0.57
CA GLY A 86 -2.52 12.97 0.02
C GLY A 86 -1.21 13.60 -0.49
N LEU A 87 -0.89 14.79 0.04
CA LEU A 87 0.37 15.49 -0.27
C LEU A 87 1.58 14.57 0.01
N GLU A 88 2.51 14.48 -0.96
CA GLU A 88 3.68 13.58 -0.93
C GLU A 88 3.37 12.08 -0.86
N GLY A 89 2.09 11.69 -0.92
CA GLY A 89 1.65 10.30 -0.98
C GLY A 89 1.68 9.75 -2.41
N CYS A 90 1.79 8.44 -2.52
CA CYS A 90 1.61 7.70 -3.77
C CYS A 90 0.58 6.58 -3.57
N ALA A 91 0.16 5.95 -4.67
CA ALA A 91 -0.83 4.87 -4.64
C ALA A 91 -0.49 3.74 -3.65
N ALA A 92 0.79 3.40 -3.48
CA ALA A 92 1.23 2.33 -2.58
C ALA A 92 0.81 2.57 -1.11
N ALA A 93 0.70 3.83 -0.68
CA ALA A 93 0.23 4.17 0.66
C ALA A 93 -1.23 3.75 0.90
N LEU A 94 -2.03 3.62 -0.16
CA LEU A 94 -3.44 3.21 -0.11
C LEU A 94 -3.62 1.69 -0.10
N GLU A 95 -2.58 0.92 -0.39
CA GLU A 95 -2.66 -0.53 -0.56
C GLU A 95 -3.27 -1.27 0.65
N PRO A 96 -2.92 -0.96 1.92
CA PRO A 96 -3.53 -1.61 3.08
C PRO A 96 -5.04 -1.39 3.19
N LEU A 97 -5.54 -0.26 2.68
CA LEU A 97 -6.96 0.05 2.59
C LEU A 97 -7.60 -0.74 1.43
N CYS A 98 -7.02 -0.64 0.24
CA CYS A 98 -7.57 -1.20 -0.99
C CYS A 98 -7.75 -2.72 -0.94
N ARG A 99 -6.78 -3.47 -0.38
CA ARG A 99 -6.84 -4.94 -0.29
C ARG A 99 -8.07 -5.48 0.47
N ARG A 100 -8.78 -4.63 1.20
CA ARG A 100 -9.97 -4.99 2.00
C ARG A 100 -11.29 -4.57 1.35
N LEU A 101 -11.24 -3.89 0.20
CA LEU A 101 -12.43 -3.39 -0.50
C LEU A 101 -12.98 -4.45 -1.46
N ARG A 102 -14.32 -4.49 -1.59
CA ARG A 102 -15.06 -5.44 -2.45
C ARG A 102 -15.55 -4.80 -3.75
N LEU A 103 -14.76 -3.90 -4.30
CA LEU A 103 -15.05 -3.13 -5.51
C LEU A 103 -13.74 -2.75 -6.19
N ALA A 104 -13.75 -2.54 -7.50
CA ALA A 104 -12.58 -2.13 -8.26
C ALA A 104 -12.13 -0.72 -7.85
N VAL A 105 -10.84 -0.54 -7.61
CA VAL A 105 -10.28 0.73 -7.14
C VAL A 105 -9.12 1.14 -8.04
N CYS A 106 -9.13 2.39 -8.45
CA CYS A 106 -8.00 3.02 -9.11
C CYS A 106 -7.46 4.16 -8.25
N ALA A 107 -6.13 4.21 -8.05
CA ALA A 107 -5.48 5.37 -7.47
C ALA A 107 -5.10 6.37 -8.57
N LEU A 108 -5.43 7.65 -8.35
CA LEU A 108 -5.12 8.77 -9.21
C LEU A 108 -3.98 9.57 -8.60
N GLN A 109 -2.91 9.75 -9.35
CA GLN A 109 -1.78 10.57 -8.93
C GLN A 109 -1.35 11.47 -10.09
N LEU A 110 -0.77 12.63 -9.78
CA LEU A 110 -0.41 13.60 -10.81
C LEU A 110 0.81 13.17 -11.65
N GLY A 111 1.64 12.27 -11.10
CA GLY A 111 2.94 11.93 -11.65
C GLY A 111 3.98 13.02 -11.40
N ILE A 112 5.23 12.75 -11.77
CA ILE A 112 6.39 13.62 -11.47
C ILE A 112 6.68 14.66 -12.56
N GLU A 113 6.01 14.54 -13.71
CA GLU A 113 6.25 15.38 -14.89
C GLU A 113 5.54 16.74 -14.83
N HIS A 114 4.50 16.85 -14.00
CA HIS A 114 3.60 18.00 -13.97
C HIS A 114 3.93 18.93 -12.79
N ARG A 115 5.03 19.67 -12.93
CA ARG A 115 5.47 20.68 -11.95
C ARG A 115 4.76 22.02 -12.17
N ASP A 116 4.69 22.81 -11.10
CA ASP A 116 4.22 24.20 -11.13
C ASP A 116 2.75 24.40 -11.58
N LEU A 117 1.91 23.36 -11.45
CA LEU A 117 0.47 23.49 -11.68
C LEU A 117 -0.23 24.19 -10.51
N SER A 118 -1.22 25.03 -10.83
CA SER A 118 -2.21 25.46 -9.85
C SER A 118 -3.07 24.27 -9.40
N LEU A 119 -3.76 24.39 -8.27
CA LEU A 119 -4.72 23.37 -7.83
C LEU A 119 -5.77 23.06 -8.91
N ASP A 120 -6.29 24.09 -9.58
CA ASP A 120 -7.25 23.91 -10.67
C ASP A 120 -6.62 23.13 -11.84
N GLY A 121 -5.38 23.46 -12.21
CA GLY A 121 -4.65 22.72 -13.24
C GLY A 121 -4.37 21.26 -12.86
N MET A 122 -4.13 20.98 -11.58
CA MET A 122 -3.99 19.61 -11.08
C MET A 122 -5.30 18.84 -11.20
N VAL A 123 -6.42 19.46 -10.81
CA VAL A 123 -7.76 18.86 -10.91
C VAL A 123 -8.12 18.58 -12.36
N ASP A 124 -7.93 19.55 -13.26
CA ASP A 124 -8.20 19.39 -14.69
C ASP A 124 -7.39 18.24 -15.29
N ARG A 125 -6.13 18.10 -14.86
CA ARG A 125 -5.26 17.02 -15.33
C ARG A 125 -5.75 15.66 -14.87
N LEU A 126 -6.05 15.50 -13.58
CA LEU A 126 -6.60 14.24 -13.05
C LEU A 126 -7.98 13.92 -13.66
N HIS A 127 -8.79 14.95 -13.93
CA HIS A 127 -10.06 14.80 -14.62
C HIS A 127 -9.89 14.31 -16.06
N GLN A 128 -8.88 14.78 -16.79
CA GLN A 128 -8.55 14.27 -18.13
C GLN A 128 -8.06 12.82 -18.11
N VAL A 129 -7.39 12.38 -17.04
CA VAL A 129 -6.98 10.98 -16.90
C VAL A 129 -8.20 10.07 -16.68
N THR A 130 -9.25 10.60 -16.05
CA THR A 130 -10.49 9.87 -15.70
C THR A 130 -11.59 9.96 -16.75
N SER A 131 -11.46 10.84 -17.75
CA SER A 131 -12.43 11.07 -18.84
C SER A 131 -11.75 10.79 -20.19
N PRO A 132 -12.23 10.03 -21.22
CA PRO A 132 -13.38 9.11 -21.50
C PRO A 132 -12.91 7.76 -22.18
N PRO A 133 -13.72 6.91 -22.89
CA PRO A 133 -15.16 6.58 -22.76
C PRO A 133 -15.44 5.50 -21.68
N ARG A 134 -14.41 4.99 -20.98
CA ARG A 134 -14.47 3.73 -20.23
C ARG A 134 -15.13 3.77 -18.84
N TYR A 135 -15.39 4.95 -18.29
CA TYR A 135 -15.82 5.09 -16.90
C TYR A 135 -17.13 5.87 -16.80
N HIS A 136 -18.27 5.17 -16.89
CA HIS A 136 -19.61 5.73 -16.67
C HIS A 136 -20.02 5.67 -15.18
N SER A 137 -19.14 5.18 -14.31
CA SER A 137 -19.46 4.82 -12.93
C SER A 137 -19.51 6.02 -11.97
N LYS A 138 -20.33 5.87 -10.92
CA LYS A 138 -20.44 6.82 -9.80
C LYS A 138 -19.08 7.00 -9.13
N ILE A 139 -18.50 8.19 -9.32
CA ILE A 139 -17.26 8.61 -8.68
C ILE A 139 -17.48 8.69 -7.16
N ILE A 140 -16.69 7.94 -6.41
CA ILE A 140 -16.57 8.08 -4.96
C ILE A 140 -15.14 8.53 -4.69
N LEU A 141 -14.96 9.81 -4.35
CA LEU A 141 -13.68 10.41 -3.95
C LEU A 141 -13.60 10.39 -2.42
N PHE A 142 -12.49 9.92 -1.87
CA PHE A 142 -12.11 10.04 -0.45
C PHE A 142 -10.72 10.65 -0.34
#